data_AF-A0A6I7PAE4-F1
#
_entry.id   AF-A0A6I7PAE4-F1
#
_cell.length_a   1.000
_cell.length_b   1.000
_cell.length_c   1.000
_cell.angle_alpha   90.00
_cell.angle_beta   90.00
_cell.angle_gamma   90.00
#
_symmetry.space_group_name_H-M   'P 1'
#
loop_
_entity.id
_entity.type
_entity.pdbx_description
1 polymer ?
#
loop_
_entity_poly.entity_id
_entity_poly.type
_entity_poly.pdbx_seq_one_letter_code
_entity_poly.pdbx_strand_id
1 'polypeptide(L)'
;MSASVRESVNKQSLLYVFWSNLKRDRLALFGVVLLIFFIFVGVFAESLAPHGPRDRHYNDDGRIRRLEQPSWQHPFGTTDVGRDIFSQVILGTRTALTVGFLAAVLVTLVGSVVGIIAGYFGGWIDTVLMRIVDFFYAIPFIPFVIVLAAILQPSMWNIILAVSLLSWRTVARIVRSQVLSIAKRPYIKAARVAGAGHLRIMARYILPNVIPLVLLEMAFMVNWAIMAEASVAFLGFGDPRVTSWGQILHINFVSGYSRLAWWWTAPPGLAIVLLLLSIFFVARSLEAVVDPRLRKR
;
A
#
# COMPACT_ATOMS: atom_id res chain seq x y z
N MET A 1 50.75 -2.42 -2.03
CA MET A 1 49.60 -3.10 -1.39
C MET A 1 48.39 -2.89 -2.28
N SER A 2 48.04 -3.93 -3.04
CA SER A 2 47.43 -3.88 -4.37
C SER A 2 45.96 -3.49 -4.40
N ALA A 3 45.58 -2.91 -5.54
CA ALA A 3 44.25 -2.44 -5.92
C ALA A 3 43.14 -3.53 -5.96
N SER A 4 43.44 -4.79 -5.62
CA SER A 4 42.50 -5.91 -5.60
C SER A 4 41.68 -6.05 -4.31
N VAL A 5 41.98 -5.27 -3.25
CA VAL A 5 41.24 -5.36 -1.97
C VAL A 5 40.11 -4.33 -1.86
N ARG A 6 40.04 -3.32 -2.75
CA ARG A 6 39.00 -2.28 -2.72
C ARG A 6 37.79 -2.54 -3.63
N GLU A 7 37.82 -3.62 -4.41
CA GLU A 7 36.70 -4.04 -5.26
C GLU A 7 35.65 -4.91 -4.53
N SER A 8 35.89 -5.24 -3.26
CA SER A 8 35.02 -6.11 -2.45
C SER A 8 33.96 -5.37 -1.64
N VAL A 9 33.59 -4.14 -2.00
CA VAL A 9 32.40 -3.48 -1.44
C VAL A 9 31.14 -4.07 -2.08
N ASN A 10 30.90 -5.33 -1.73
CA ASN A 10 29.63 -6.00 -1.59
C ASN A 10 28.51 -5.59 -2.57
N LYS A 11 28.62 -6.03 -3.83
CA LYS A 11 27.47 -6.29 -4.71
C LYS A 11 26.64 -7.49 -4.21
N GLN A 12 26.32 -7.57 -2.92
CA GLN A 12 25.20 -8.43 -2.55
C GLN A 12 23.97 -7.76 -3.16
N SER A 13 23.33 -8.44 -4.11
CA SER A 13 22.09 -7.94 -4.70
C SER A 13 21.13 -7.61 -3.55
N LEU A 14 20.36 -6.52 -3.67
CA LEU A 14 19.37 -6.14 -2.65
C LEU A 14 18.48 -7.34 -2.28
N LEU A 15 18.20 -8.19 -3.26
CA LEU A 15 17.50 -9.47 -3.13
C LEU A 15 18.23 -10.48 -2.23
N TYR A 16 19.55 -10.65 -2.38
CA TYR A 16 20.33 -11.54 -1.52
C TYR A 16 20.30 -11.07 -0.06
N VAL A 17 20.52 -9.77 0.17
CA VAL A 17 20.50 -9.20 1.52
C VAL A 17 19.11 -9.37 2.14
N PHE A 18 18.07 -9.02 1.39
CA PHE A 18 16.68 -9.22 1.81
C PHE A 18 16.39 -10.68 2.16
N TRP A 19 16.76 -11.62 1.29
CA TRP A 19 16.52 -13.06 1.51
C TRP A 19 17.29 -13.60 2.72
N SER A 20 18.52 -13.12 2.94
CA SER A 20 19.33 -13.50 4.09
C SER A 20 18.75 -13.00 5.41
N ASN A 21 18.18 -11.79 5.42
CA ASN A 21 17.50 -11.21 6.57
C ASN A 21 16.15 -11.92 6.82
N LEU A 22 15.40 -12.21 5.76
CA LEU A 22 14.09 -12.87 5.83
C LEU A 22 14.17 -14.24 6.52
N LYS A 23 15.22 -15.02 6.24
CA LYS A 23 15.43 -16.33 6.88
C LYS A 23 15.76 -16.24 8.36
N ARG A 24 16.27 -15.10 8.83
CA ARG A 24 16.64 -14.88 10.23
C ARG A 24 15.47 -14.33 11.05
N ASP A 25 14.60 -13.53 10.44
CA ASP A 25 13.44 -12.93 11.09
C ASP A 25 12.16 -13.75 10.83
N ARG A 26 11.72 -14.49 11.87
CA ARG A 26 10.50 -15.31 11.83
C ARG A 26 9.24 -14.47 11.54
N LEU A 27 9.19 -13.22 12.01
CA LEU A 27 8.05 -12.33 11.77
C LEU A 27 8.02 -11.88 10.31
N ALA A 28 9.19 -11.57 9.73
CA ALA A 28 9.30 -11.25 8.31
C ALA A 28 8.87 -12.43 7.42
N LEU A 29 9.29 -13.65 7.75
CA LEU A 29 8.86 -14.86 7.02
C LEU A 29 7.35 -15.07 7.12
N PHE A 30 6.79 -14.94 8.32
CA PHE A 30 5.34 -15.01 8.53
C PHE A 30 4.60 -13.96 7.69
N GLY A 31 5.11 -12.73 7.66
CA GLY A 31 4.57 -11.66 6.83
C GLY A 31 4.60 -11.98 5.33
N VAL A 32 5.69 -12.55 4.82
CA VAL A 32 5.78 -12.96 3.41
C VAL A 32 4.78 -14.06 3.09
N VAL A 33 4.67 -15.10 3.92
CA VAL A 33 3.71 -16.21 3.69
C VAL A 33 2.27 -15.68 3.69
N LEU A 34 1.94 -14.82 4.65
CA LEU A 34 0.61 -14.22 4.77
C LEU A 34 0.30 -13.29 3.58
N LEU A 35 1.28 -12.51 3.12
CA LEU A 35 1.12 -11.67 1.93
C LEU A 35 0.91 -12.51 0.67
N ILE A 36 1.67 -13.60 0.49
CA ILE A 36 1.48 -14.54 -0.63
C ILE A 36 0.08 -15.15 -0.58
N PHE A 37 -0.42 -15.52 0.60
CA PHE A 37 -1.77 -16.00 0.78
C PHE A 37 -2.81 -14.97 0.31
N PHE A 38 -2.72 -13.71 0.74
CA PHE A 38 -3.66 -12.68 0.28
C PHE A 38 -3.55 -12.40 -1.22
N ILE A 39 -2.33 -12.37 -1.78
CA ILE A 39 -2.12 -12.22 -3.23
C ILE A 39 -2.81 -13.36 -3.98
N PHE A 40 -2.63 -14.61 -3.52
CA PHE A 40 -3.30 -15.77 -4.10
C PHE A 40 -4.82 -15.62 -4.03
N VAL A 41 -5.38 -15.29 -2.86
CA VAL A 41 -6.83 -15.08 -2.69
C VAL A 41 -7.35 -13.97 -3.61
N GLY A 42 -6.65 -12.83 -3.72
CA GLY A 42 -7.09 -11.70 -4.54
C GLY A 42 -7.00 -11.97 -6.05
N VAL A 43 -5.95 -12.63 -6.51
CA VAL A 43 -5.78 -13.00 -7.93
C VAL A 43 -6.88 -14.00 -8.32
N PHE A 44 -7.02 -15.07 -7.55
CA PHE A 44 -8.00 -16.14 -7.81
C PHE A 44 -9.39 -15.88 -7.20
N ALA A 45 -9.70 -14.62 -6.84
CA ALA A 45 -10.92 -14.29 -6.09
C ALA A 45 -12.21 -14.75 -6.77
N GLU A 46 -12.33 -14.59 -8.10
CA GLU A 46 -13.50 -15.04 -8.86
C GLU A 46 -13.66 -16.57 -8.89
N SER A 47 -12.56 -17.32 -8.83
CA SER A 47 -12.60 -18.79 -8.82
C SER A 47 -12.75 -19.35 -7.41
N LEU A 48 -12.28 -18.62 -6.39
CA LEU A 48 -12.32 -19.04 -4.98
C LEU A 48 -13.63 -18.64 -4.29
N ALA A 49 -14.30 -17.58 -4.73
CA ALA A 49 -15.59 -17.18 -4.20
C ALA A 49 -16.68 -18.17 -4.65
N PRO A 50 -17.36 -18.88 -3.73
CA PRO A 50 -18.41 -19.83 -4.10
C PRO A 50 -19.64 -19.18 -4.75
N HIS A 51 -19.88 -17.89 -4.44
CA HIS A 51 -21.08 -17.17 -4.84
C HIS A 51 -20.76 -15.78 -5.39
N GLY A 52 -21.65 -15.24 -6.21
CA GLY A 52 -21.56 -13.87 -6.68
C GLY A 52 -21.74 -12.86 -5.53
N PRO A 53 -21.10 -11.68 -5.59
CA PRO A 53 -21.10 -10.72 -4.49
C PRO A 53 -22.49 -10.16 -4.15
N ARG A 54 -23.42 -10.21 -5.10
CA ARG A 54 -24.79 -9.68 -4.97
C ARG A 54 -25.85 -10.76 -4.86
N ASP A 55 -25.47 -12.02 -4.98
CA ASP A 55 -26.38 -13.15 -4.98
C ASP A 55 -27.07 -13.26 -3.62
N ARG A 56 -28.39 -13.45 -3.66
CA ARG A 56 -29.20 -13.65 -2.46
C ARG A 56 -29.52 -15.13 -2.34
N HIS A 57 -29.30 -15.66 -1.15
CA HIS A 57 -29.52 -17.06 -0.84
C HIS A 57 -30.86 -17.22 -0.13
N TYR A 58 -31.54 -18.32 -0.45
CA TYR A 58 -32.85 -18.68 0.09
C TYR A 58 -32.78 -20.07 0.72
N ASN A 59 -33.54 -20.30 1.78
CA ASN A 59 -33.80 -21.61 2.35
C ASN A 59 -34.71 -22.44 1.43
N ASP A 60 -34.84 -23.73 1.72
CA ASP A 60 -35.71 -24.66 0.98
C ASP A 60 -37.18 -24.19 0.93
N ASP A 61 -37.64 -23.48 1.95
CA ASP A 61 -38.99 -22.87 2.02
C ASP A 61 -39.14 -21.58 1.17
N GLY A 62 -38.13 -21.20 0.39
CA GLY A 62 -38.12 -19.98 -0.42
C GLY A 62 -37.92 -18.68 0.38
N ARG A 63 -37.59 -18.76 1.67
CA ARG A 63 -37.30 -17.60 2.53
C ARG A 63 -35.85 -17.18 2.43
N ILE A 64 -35.56 -15.88 2.40
CA ILE A 64 -34.17 -15.36 2.37
C ILE A 64 -33.41 -15.83 3.62
N ARG A 65 -32.19 -16.33 3.44
CA ARG A 65 -31.26 -16.72 4.52
C ARG A 65 -30.69 -15.48 5.19
N ARG A 66 -31.52 -14.74 5.91
CA ARG A 66 -31.18 -13.45 6.51
C ARG A 66 -30.42 -13.63 7.82
N LEU A 67 -29.26 -12.98 7.94
CA LEU A 67 -28.45 -12.96 9.18
C LEU A 67 -28.18 -14.38 9.70
N GLU A 68 -27.91 -15.32 8.79
CA GLU A 68 -27.56 -16.67 9.17
C GLU A 68 -26.15 -16.67 9.76
N GLN A 69 -25.99 -17.38 10.88
CA GLN A 69 -24.70 -17.56 11.51
C GLN A 69 -23.76 -18.39 10.62
N PRO A 70 -22.44 -18.36 10.86
CA PRO A 70 -21.48 -19.24 10.20
C PRO A 70 -21.94 -20.70 10.15
N SER A 71 -21.95 -21.26 8.94
CA SER A 71 -22.33 -22.64 8.66
C SER A 71 -21.43 -23.23 7.57
N TRP A 72 -21.53 -24.55 7.33
CA TRP A 72 -20.76 -25.18 6.26
C TRP A 72 -21.08 -24.65 4.86
N GLN A 73 -22.31 -24.19 4.64
CA GLN A 73 -22.74 -23.59 3.38
C GLN A 73 -22.34 -22.12 3.28
N HIS A 74 -22.33 -21.40 4.41
CA HIS A 74 -21.92 -20.00 4.50
C HIS A 74 -20.87 -19.84 5.60
N PRO A 75 -19.57 -20.07 5.31
CA PRO A 75 -18.52 -20.13 6.34
C PRO A 75 -18.41 -18.89 7.24
N PHE A 76 -18.73 -17.71 6.71
CA PHE A 76 -18.76 -16.45 7.47
C PHE A 76 -20.20 -15.95 7.72
N GLY A 77 -21.21 -16.79 7.50
CA GLY A 77 -22.61 -16.45 7.60
C GLY A 77 -23.10 -15.57 6.44
N THR A 78 -24.30 -15.03 6.60
CA THR A 78 -24.95 -14.19 5.59
C THR A 78 -25.31 -12.80 6.10
N THR A 79 -25.51 -11.87 5.16
CA THR A 79 -25.95 -10.50 5.44
C THR A 79 -27.44 -10.40 5.77
N ASP A 80 -27.91 -9.20 6.11
CA ASP A 80 -29.32 -8.86 6.30
C ASP A 80 -30.22 -9.08 5.07
N VAL A 81 -29.64 -9.19 3.88
CA VAL A 81 -30.33 -9.49 2.62
C VAL A 81 -29.95 -10.88 2.07
N GLY A 82 -29.30 -11.71 2.88
CA GLY A 82 -28.94 -13.08 2.54
C GLY A 82 -27.81 -13.22 1.53
N ARG A 83 -26.85 -12.28 1.50
CA ARG A 83 -25.63 -12.41 0.70
C ARG A 83 -24.55 -13.15 1.49
N ASP A 84 -23.74 -13.95 0.81
CA ASP A 84 -22.64 -14.69 1.43
C ASP A 84 -21.45 -13.79 1.79
N ILE A 85 -21.11 -13.74 3.09
CA ILE A 85 -20.04 -12.86 3.59
C ILE A 85 -18.65 -13.40 3.21
N PHE A 86 -18.49 -14.72 3.11
CA PHE A 86 -17.22 -15.36 2.75
C PHE A 86 -16.76 -14.95 1.34
N SER A 87 -17.66 -15.08 0.36
CA SER A 87 -17.45 -14.64 -1.01
C SER A 87 -17.15 -13.15 -1.09
N GLN A 88 -17.86 -12.31 -0.31
CA GLN A 88 -17.59 -10.87 -0.26
C GLN A 88 -16.20 -10.55 0.28
N VAL A 89 -15.72 -11.26 1.31
CA VAL A 89 -14.38 -11.04 1.87
C VAL A 89 -13.28 -11.46 0.88
N ILE A 90 -13.47 -12.57 0.15
CA ILE A 90 -12.56 -13.00 -0.91
C ILE A 90 -12.49 -11.94 -2.02
N LEU A 91 -13.64 -11.51 -2.54
CA LEU A 91 -13.70 -10.49 -3.59
C LEU A 91 -13.15 -9.14 -3.11
N GLY A 92 -13.41 -8.77 -1.85
CA GLY A 92 -12.85 -7.58 -1.22
C GLY A 92 -11.32 -7.60 -1.11
N THR A 93 -10.71 -8.79 -1.03
CA THR A 93 -9.24 -8.94 -1.04
C THR A 93 -8.63 -8.41 -2.34
N ARG A 94 -9.27 -8.70 -3.49
CA ARG A 94 -8.82 -8.21 -4.79
C ARG A 94 -8.86 -6.68 -4.86
N THR A 95 -9.95 -6.08 -4.38
CA THR A 95 -10.11 -4.62 -4.35
C THR A 95 -9.03 -3.97 -3.47
N ALA A 96 -8.81 -4.50 -2.26
CA ALA A 96 -7.79 -4.00 -1.34
C ALA A 96 -6.38 -4.04 -1.96
N LEU A 97 -6.00 -5.17 -2.56
CA LEU A 97 -4.69 -5.31 -3.21
C LEU A 97 -4.53 -4.39 -4.42
N THR A 98 -5.58 -4.25 -5.23
CA THR A 98 -5.56 -3.40 -6.43
C THR A 98 -5.38 -1.93 -6.05
N VAL A 99 -6.20 -1.43 -5.12
CA VAL A 99 -6.12 -0.03 -4.68
C VAL A 99 -4.81 0.23 -3.95
N GLY A 100 -4.43 -0.65 -3.03
CA GLY A 100 -3.18 -0.56 -2.28
C GLY A 100 -1.95 -0.47 -3.20
N PHE A 101 -1.84 -1.39 -4.15
CA PHE A 101 -0.68 -1.48 -5.04
C PHE A 101 -0.64 -0.32 -6.04
N LEU A 102 -1.73 -0.05 -6.77
CA LEU A 102 -1.74 0.98 -7.82
C LEU A 102 -1.49 2.38 -7.23
N ALA A 103 -2.14 2.69 -6.11
CA ALA A 103 -1.92 3.97 -5.44
C ALA A 103 -0.48 4.10 -4.95
N ALA A 104 0.08 3.05 -4.33
CA ALA A 104 1.46 3.08 -3.86
C ALA A 104 2.48 3.27 -4.99
N VAL A 105 2.28 2.63 -6.15
CA VAL A 105 3.13 2.84 -7.33
C VAL A 105 3.09 4.29 -7.78
N LEU A 106 1.89 4.88 -7.95
CA LEU A 106 1.74 6.26 -8.40
C LEU A 106 2.36 7.24 -7.40
N VAL A 107 2.05 7.08 -6.12
CA VAL A 107 2.57 7.91 -5.03
C VAL A 107 4.08 7.88 -4.97
N THR A 108 4.68 6.69 -5.02
CA THR A 108 6.14 6.56 -4.92
C THR A 108 6.85 6.99 -6.18
N LEU A 109 6.28 6.76 -7.36
CA LEU A 109 6.84 7.25 -8.61
C LEU A 109 6.90 8.79 -8.64
N VAL A 110 5.75 9.45 -8.42
CA VAL A 110 5.66 10.91 -8.41
C VAL A 110 6.53 11.49 -7.29
N GLY A 111 6.38 10.95 -6.08
CA GLY A 111 7.15 11.41 -4.91
C GLY A 111 8.65 11.27 -5.13
N SER A 112 9.13 10.13 -5.63
CA SER A 112 10.55 9.91 -5.85
C SER A 112 11.12 10.82 -6.94
N VAL A 113 10.39 11.03 -8.04
CA VAL A 113 10.82 11.95 -9.10
C VAL A 113 10.95 13.37 -8.55
N VAL A 114 9.93 13.87 -7.85
CA VAL A 114 9.97 15.22 -7.26
C VAL A 114 11.07 15.33 -6.20
N GLY A 115 11.22 14.33 -5.34
CA GLY A 115 12.23 14.31 -4.28
C GLY A 115 13.66 14.28 -4.82
N ILE A 116 13.92 13.50 -5.87
CA ILE A 116 15.23 13.44 -6.54
C ILE A 116 15.55 14.78 -7.19
N ILE A 117 14.61 15.38 -7.93
CA ILE A 117 14.83 16.67 -8.59
C ILE A 117 15.11 17.76 -7.55
N ALA A 118 14.26 17.87 -6.51
CA ALA A 118 14.42 18.87 -5.46
C ALA A 118 15.76 18.71 -4.72
N GLY A 119 16.09 17.49 -4.28
CA GLY A 119 17.31 17.23 -3.53
C GLY A 119 18.58 17.34 -4.36
N TYR A 120 18.52 17.07 -5.67
CA TYR A 120 19.68 17.13 -6.56
C TYR A 120 20.04 18.56 -6.95
N PHE A 121 19.05 19.36 -7.35
CA PHE A 121 19.30 20.73 -7.81
C PHE A 121 19.45 21.71 -6.65
N GLY A 122 18.72 21.53 -5.54
CA GLY A 122 18.75 22.47 -4.42
C GLY A 122 18.22 23.86 -4.78
N GLY A 123 18.55 24.86 -3.96
CA GLY A 123 18.31 26.27 -4.23
C GLY A 123 16.83 26.59 -4.52
N TRP A 124 16.59 27.32 -5.61
CA TRP A 124 15.25 27.75 -6.03
C TRP A 124 14.35 26.57 -6.42
N ILE A 125 14.86 25.60 -7.17
CA ILE A 125 14.09 24.42 -7.62
C ILE A 125 13.56 23.66 -6.40
N ASP A 126 14.43 23.43 -5.43
CA ASP A 126 14.06 22.83 -4.15
C ASP A 126 12.98 23.64 -3.43
N THR A 127 13.18 24.96 -3.31
CA THR A 127 12.25 25.86 -2.62
C THR A 127 10.85 25.82 -3.24
N VAL A 128 10.75 25.87 -4.57
CA VAL A 128 9.46 25.83 -5.28
C VAL A 128 8.79 24.48 -5.11
N LEU A 129 9.51 23.38 -5.34
CA LEU A 129 8.94 22.04 -5.22
C LEU A 129 8.50 21.75 -3.78
N MET A 130 9.26 22.18 -2.78
CA MET A 130 8.87 22.03 -1.38
C MET A 130 7.69 22.93 -1.00
N ARG A 131 7.54 24.10 -1.62
CA ARG A 131 6.35 24.93 -1.42
C ARG A 131 5.08 24.27 -1.97
N ILE A 132 5.18 23.60 -3.12
CA ILE A 132 4.07 22.80 -3.68
C ILE A 132 3.75 21.63 -2.74
N VAL A 133 4.76 20.91 -2.27
CA VAL A 133 4.60 19.84 -1.26
C VAL A 133 3.87 20.35 -0.02
N ASP A 134 4.28 21.51 0.52
CA ASP A 134 3.67 22.14 1.70
C ASP A 134 2.21 22.52 1.47
N PHE A 135 1.86 23.02 0.28
CA PHE A 135 0.47 23.29 -0.10
C PHE A 135 -0.39 22.02 -0.02
N PHE A 136 0.08 20.89 -0.56
CA PHE A 136 -0.65 19.61 -0.47
C PHE A 136 -0.70 19.05 0.97
N TYR A 137 0.23 19.42 1.85
CA TYR A 137 0.15 19.06 3.28
C TYR A 137 -1.00 19.76 3.99
N ALA A 138 -1.37 20.96 3.56
CA ALA A 138 -2.47 21.73 4.14
C ALA A 138 -3.85 21.13 3.81
N ILE A 139 -3.96 20.29 2.78
CA ILE A 139 -5.22 19.68 2.36
C ILE A 139 -5.53 18.45 3.24
N PRO A 140 -6.65 18.45 3.98
CA PRO A 140 -7.04 17.29 4.79
C PRO A 140 -7.59 16.16 3.90
N PHE A 141 -7.11 14.94 4.12
CA PHE A 141 -7.38 13.80 3.23
C PHE A 141 -8.87 13.43 3.14
N ILE A 142 -9.53 13.16 4.29
CA ILE A 142 -10.94 12.72 4.30
C ILE A 142 -11.87 13.79 3.70
N PRO A 143 -11.81 15.09 4.11
CA PRO A 143 -12.64 16.12 3.49
C PRO A 143 -12.40 16.24 1.98
N PHE A 144 -11.16 16.12 1.51
CA PHE A 144 -10.86 16.15 0.08
C PHE A 144 -11.55 15.02 -0.67
N VAL A 145 -11.48 13.79 -0.16
CA VAL A 145 -12.14 12.64 -0.79
C VAL A 145 -13.66 12.79 -0.81
N ILE A 146 -14.26 13.34 0.26
CA ILE A 146 -15.70 13.59 0.32
C ILE A 146 -16.12 14.58 -0.77
N VAL A 147 -15.41 15.70 -0.91
CA VAL A 147 -15.67 16.69 -1.96
C VAL A 147 -15.48 16.08 -3.34
N LEU A 148 -14.43 15.28 -3.53
CA LEU A 148 -14.17 14.61 -4.81
C LEU A 148 -15.30 13.63 -5.17
N ALA A 149 -15.76 12.82 -4.22
CA ALA A 149 -16.84 11.87 -4.42
C ALA A 149 -18.18 12.56 -4.70
N ALA A 150 -18.42 13.74 -4.10
CA ALA A 150 -19.60 14.55 -4.38
C ALA A 150 -19.62 15.11 -5.82
N ILE A 151 -18.46 15.39 -6.40
CA ILE A 151 -18.35 15.97 -7.75
C ILE A 151 -18.23 14.88 -8.83
N LEU A 152 -17.37 13.87 -8.62
CA LEU A 152 -16.97 12.89 -9.64
C LEU A 152 -17.68 11.53 -9.54
N GLN A 153 -18.67 11.42 -8.64
CA GLN A 153 -19.33 10.18 -8.23
C GLN A 153 -18.38 9.18 -7.50
N PRO A 154 -18.91 8.28 -6.65
CA PRO A 154 -18.11 7.25 -6.01
C PRO A 154 -17.54 6.25 -7.04
N SER A 155 -16.22 6.08 -7.04
CA SER A 155 -15.49 5.18 -7.96
C SER A 155 -14.17 4.74 -7.34
N MET A 156 -13.79 3.47 -7.55
CA MET A 156 -12.52 2.93 -7.05
C MET A 156 -11.34 3.73 -7.60
N TRP A 157 -11.44 4.16 -8.87
CA TRP A 157 -10.42 4.98 -9.52
C TRP A 157 -10.29 6.37 -8.91
N ASN A 158 -11.41 6.99 -8.52
CA ASN A 158 -11.38 8.29 -7.85
C ASN A 158 -10.68 8.21 -6.49
N ILE A 159 -10.84 7.11 -5.76
CA ILE A 159 -10.12 6.86 -4.50
C ILE A 159 -8.62 6.71 -4.76
N ILE A 160 -8.23 5.88 -5.75
CA ILE A 160 -6.81 5.71 -6.13
C ILE A 160 -6.18 7.05 -6.51
N LEU A 161 -6.88 7.87 -7.31
CA LEU A 161 -6.41 9.19 -7.71
C LEU A 161 -6.31 10.16 -6.53
N ALA A 162 -7.29 10.17 -5.63
CA ALA A 162 -7.28 11.04 -4.45
C ALA A 162 -6.12 10.71 -3.49
N VAL A 163 -5.95 9.41 -3.19
CA VAL A 163 -4.79 8.90 -2.43
C VAL A 163 -3.49 9.32 -3.12
N SER A 164 -3.40 9.11 -4.43
CA SER A 164 -2.18 9.40 -5.19
C SER A 164 -1.82 10.88 -5.18
N LEU A 165 -2.81 11.75 -5.36
CA LEU A 165 -2.66 13.19 -5.43
C LEU A 165 -2.25 13.82 -4.10
N LEU A 166 -2.68 13.24 -2.98
CA LEU A 166 -2.39 13.81 -1.65
C LEU A 166 -1.22 13.16 -0.93
N SER A 167 -0.85 11.91 -1.26
CA SER A 167 0.16 11.17 -0.47
C SER A 167 1.58 11.22 -1.04
N TRP A 168 1.77 11.60 -2.31
CA TRP A 168 3.10 11.74 -2.94
C TRP A 168 4.02 12.74 -2.21
N ARG A 169 3.43 13.74 -1.54
CA ARG A 169 4.14 14.75 -0.76
C ARG A 169 5.06 14.18 0.31
N THR A 170 4.63 13.10 0.97
CA THR A 170 5.40 12.46 2.05
C THR A 170 6.64 11.77 1.48
N VAL A 171 6.46 10.99 0.42
CA VAL A 171 7.56 10.31 -0.26
C VAL A 171 8.54 11.32 -0.87
N ALA A 172 8.04 12.41 -1.48
CA ALA A 172 8.89 13.46 -2.02
C ALA A 172 9.83 14.07 -0.98
N ARG A 173 9.31 14.38 0.22
CA ARG A 173 10.10 14.96 1.29
C ARG A 173 11.15 13.98 1.84
N ILE A 174 10.79 12.70 1.99
CA ILE A 174 11.70 11.65 2.47
C ILE A 174 12.81 11.37 1.45
N VAL A 175 12.46 11.19 0.17
CA VAL A 175 13.44 10.95 -0.89
C VAL A 175 14.36 12.16 -1.04
N ARG A 176 13.82 13.39 -0.99
CA ARG A 176 14.62 14.62 -1.02
C ARG A 176 15.68 14.66 0.06
N SER A 177 15.33 14.36 1.32
CA SER A 177 16.27 14.44 2.44
C SER A 177 17.46 13.49 2.22
N GLN A 178 17.19 12.30 1.71
CA GLN A 178 18.21 11.32 1.36
C GLN A 178 19.07 11.78 0.18
N VAL A 179 18.45 12.37 -0.85
CA VAL A 179 19.16 12.87 -2.04
C VAL A 179 20.08 14.03 -1.68
N LEU A 180 19.68 14.94 -0.78
CA LEU A 180 20.54 16.03 -0.30
C LEU A 180 21.84 15.51 0.34
N SER A 181 21.77 14.36 1.04
CA SER A 181 22.94 13.69 1.61
C SER A 181 23.81 13.05 0.53
N ILE A 182 23.19 12.31 -0.40
CA ILE A 182 23.91 11.61 -1.48
C ILE A 182 24.59 12.60 -2.44
N ALA A 183 23.91 13.67 -2.83
CA ALA A 183 24.40 14.66 -3.80
C ALA A 183 25.68 15.36 -3.34
N LYS A 184 25.95 15.40 -2.03
CA LYS A 184 27.17 16.00 -1.45
C LYS A 184 28.37 15.06 -1.44
N ARG A 185 28.21 13.77 -1.80
CA ARG A 185 29.28 12.77 -1.73
C ARG A 185 30.39 13.02 -2.77
N PRO A 186 31.66 12.70 -2.46
CA PRO A 186 32.80 12.99 -3.35
C PRO A 186 32.69 12.38 -4.76
N TYR A 187 32.15 11.16 -4.89
CA TYR A 187 32.00 10.50 -6.19
C TYR A 187 30.99 11.20 -7.11
N ILE A 188 29.99 11.91 -6.56
CA ILE A 188 29.07 12.72 -7.36
C ILE A 188 29.79 13.93 -7.95
N LYS A 189 30.62 14.59 -7.14
CA LYS A 189 31.47 15.71 -7.60
C LYS A 189 32.45 15.25 -8.67
N ALA A 190 33.12 14.12 -8.45
CA ALA A 190 34.04 13.53 -9.42
C ALA A 190 33.35 13.20 -10.76
N ALA A 191 32.15 12.61 -10.72
CA ALA A 191 31.37 12.33 -11.93
C ALA A 191 31.01 13.61 -12.70
N ARG A 192 30.68 14.69 -11.99
CA ARG A 192 30.39 15.99 -12.62
C ARG A 192 31.62 16.60 -13.28
N VAL A 193 32.77 16.57 -12.61
CA VAL A 193 34.06 17.05 -13.17
C VAL A 193 34.46 16.22 -14.39
N ALA A 194 34.17 14.92 -14.39
CA ALA A 194 34.36 14.03 -15.54
C ALA A 194 33.35 14.23 -16.69
N GLY A 195 32.51 15.28 -16.64
CA GLY A 195 31.57 15.62 -17.71
C GLY A 195 30.24 14.85 -17.70
N ALA A 196 29.88 14.15 -16.61
CA ALA A 196 28.58 13.50 -16.53
C ALA A 196 27.45 14.55 -16.44
N GLY A 197 26.51 14.52 -17.39
CA GLY A 197 25.33 15.38 -17.36
C GLY A 197 24.38 15.07 -16.19
N HIS A 198 23.49 16.03 -15.88
CA HIS A 198 22.57 15.95 -14.74
C HIS A 198 21.71 14.68 -14.73
N LEU A 199 21.09 14.33 -15.86
CA LEU A 199 20.26 13.13 -15.97
C LEU A 199 21.07 11.85 -15.73
N ARG A 200 22.31 11.79 -16.24
CA ARG A 200 23.22 10.66 -16.01
C ARG A 200 23.59 10.55 -14.52
N ILE A 201 23.82 11.68 -13.85
CA ILE A 201 24.09 11.70 -12.40
C ILE A 201 22.87 11.18 -11.62
N MET A 202 21.69 11.71 -11.91
CA MET A 202 20.45 11.31 -11.24
C MET A 202 20.14 9.82 -11.46
N ALA A 203 20.15 9.35 -12.70
CA ALA A 203 19.77 7.97 -13.03
C ALA A 203 20.81 6.92 -12.62
N ARG A 204 22.11 7.21 -12.72
CA ARG A 204 23.18 6.20 -12.52
C ARG A 204 23.85 6.27 -11.15
N TYR A 205 23.76 7.39 -10.45
CA TYR A 205 24.44 7.57 -9.17
C TYR A 205 23.49 7.87 -8.01
N ILE A 206 22.41 8.63 -8.23
CA ILE A 206 21.48 8.97 -7.15
C ILE A 206 20.38 7.92 -7.02
N LEU A 207 19.64 7.66 -8.09
CA LEU A 207 18.51 6.74 -8.11
C LEU A 207 18.86 5.36 -7.52
N PRO A 208 19.97 4.69 -7.91
CA PRO A 208 20.30 3.38 -7.34
C PRO A 208 20.58 3.41 -5.83
N ASN A 209 21.03 4.55 -5.29
CA ASN A 209 21.28 4.71 -3.86
C ASN A 209 20.00 5.01 -3.06
N VAL A 210 18.93 5.49 -3.71
CA VAL A 210 17.64 5.77 -3.05
C VAL A 210 16.59 4.69 -3.29
N ILE A 211 16.74 3.82 -4.30
CA ILE A 211 15.81 2.70 -4.57
C ILE A 211 15.44 1.90 -3.32
N PRO A 212 16.37 1.50 -2.43
CA PRO A 212 16.00 0.75 -1.23
C PRO A 212 15.02 1.52 -0.33
N LEU A 213 15.23 2.83 -0.18
CA LEU A 213 14.32 3.71 0.57
C LEU A 213 12.99 3.87 -0.16
N VAL A 214 13.00 4.05 -1.49
CA VAL A 214 11.77 4.16 -2.29
C VAL A 214 10.90 2.91 -2.18
N LEU A 215 11.51 1.71 -2.21
CA LEU A 215 10.80 0.44 -2.05
C LEU A 215 10.23 0.25 -0.64
N LEU A 216 10.97 0.71 0.39
CA LEU A 216 10.48 0.73 1.76
C LEU A 216 9.24 1.64 1.90
N GLU A 217 9.34 2.87 1.38
CA GLU A 217 8.23 3.82 1.36
C GLU A 217 7.04 3.30 0.55
N MET A 218 7.29 2.57 -0.54
CA MET A 218 6.24 1.92 -1.32
C MET A 218 5.44 0.93 -0.47
N ALA A 219 6.12 0.10 0.31
CA ALA A 219 5.46 -0.88 1.18
C ALA A 219 4.57 -0.19 2.23
N PHE A 220 5.07 0.86 2.87
CA PHE A 220 4.25 1.66 3.80
C PHE A 220 3.09 2.36 3.12
N MET A 221 3.28 2.81 1.88
CA MET A 221 2.21 3.44 1.11
C MET A 221 1.12 2.44 0.69
N VAL A 222 1.46 1.18 0.40
CA VAL A 222 0.43 0.14 0.17
C VAL A 222 -0.45 0.01 1.41
N ASN A 223 0.15 -0.07 2.61
CA ASN A 223 -0.60 -0.13 3.87
C ASN A 223 -1.51 1.09 4.06
N TRP A 224 -0.97 2.28 3.84
CA TRP A 224 -1.73 3.51 3.98
C TRP A 224 -2.89 3.59 2.98
N ALA A 225 -2.67 3.20 1.73
CA ALA A 225 -3.67 3.21 0.67
C ALA A 225 -4.81 2.22 0.92
N ILE A 226 -4.52 1.01 1.41
CA ILE A 226 -5.54 0.02 1.81
C ILE A 226 -6.39 0.57 2.96
N MET A 227 -5.74 1.14 3.97
CA MET A 227 -6.46 1.73 5.11
C MET A 227 -7.31 2.93 4.68
N ALA A 228 -6.79 3.77 3.79
CA ALA A 228 -7.51 4.92 3.23
C ALA A 228 -8.74 4.48 2.43
N GLU A 229 -8.62 3.48 1.56
CA GLU A 229 -9.76 2.93 0.82
C GLU A 229 -10.82 2.37 1.75
N ALA A 230 -10.41 1.52 2.72
CA ALA A 230 -11.35 0.94 3.67
C ALA A 230 -12.07 2.01 4.49
N SER A 231 -11.36 3.09 4.86
CA SER A 231 -11.94 4.22 5.59
C SER A 231 -12.95 5.00 4.74
N VAL A 232 -12.61 5.30 3.49
CA VAL A 232 -13.48 6.03 2.55
C VAL A 232 -14.72 5.20 2.22
N ALA A 233 -14.55 3.91 1.96
CA ALA A 233 -15.64 2.99 1.69
C ALA A 233 -16.53 2.80 2.92
N PHE A 234 -15.94 2.71 4.11
CA PHE A 234 -16.70 2.65 5.37
C PHE A 234 -17.58 3.90 5.60
N LEU A 235 -17.08 5.07 5.21
CA LEU A 235 -17.84 6.33 5.28
C LEU A 235 -18.96 6.45 4.23
N GLY A 236 -19.09 5.47 3.32
CA GLY A 236 -20.12 5.45 2.27
C GLY A 236 -19.71 6.11 0.95
N PHE A 237 -18.45 6.50 0.79
CA PHE A 237 -17.91 7.12 -0.43
C PHE A 237 -17.15 6.12 -1.32
N GLY A 238 -17.24 4.83 -1.00
CA GLY A 238 -16.70 3.73 -1.80
C GLY A 238 -17.50 3.52 -3.09
N ASP A 239 -16.90 2.85 -4.06
CA ASP A 239 -17.58 2.48 -5.29
C ASP A 239 -18.61 1.37 -5.03
N PRO A 240 -19.92 1.62 -5.25
CA PRO A 240 -20.96 0.63 -4.96
C PRO A 240 -20.95 -0.56 -5.93
N ARG A 241 -20.21 -0.46 -7.04
CA ARG A 241 -20.16 -1.48 -8.10
C ARG A 241 -19.20 -2.62 -7.76
N VAL A 242 -18.16 -2.35 -6.97
CA VAL A 242 -17.15 -3.33 -6.55
C VAL A 242 -17.34 -3.68 -5.09
N THR A 243 -17.05 -4.91 -4.70
CA THR A 243 -17.05 -5.30 -3.28
C THR A 243 -15.71 -4.93 -2.65
N SER A 244 -15.72 -4.16 -1.56
CA SER A 244 -14.53 -3.88 -0.75
C SER A 244 -14.78 -4.15 0.72
N TRP A 245 -13.71 -4.39 1.49
CA TRP A 245 -13.85 -4.65 2.94
C TRP A 245 -14.47 -3.46 3.68
N GLY A 246 -14.13 -2.22 3.30
CA GLY A 246 -14.75 -1.02 3.86
C GLY A 246 -16.24 -0.95 3.55
N GLN A 247 -16.68 -1.36 2.35
CA GLN A 247 -18.09 -1.41 1.99
C GLN A 247 -18.86 -2.49 2.78
N ILE A 248 -18.27 -3.67 3.01
CA ILE A 248 -18.88 -4.72 3.82
C ILE A 248 -19.15 -4.19 5.24
N LEU A 249 -18.16 -3.50 5.81
CA LEU A 249 -18.27 -2.86 7.13
C LEU A 249 -19.31 -1.73 7.12
N HIS A 250 -19.33 -0.90 6.07
CA HIS A 250 -20.32 0.17 5.91
C HIS A 250 -21.75 -0.38 5.95
N ILE A 251 -22.04 -1.40 5.13
CA ILE A 251 -23.38 -1.97 5.02
C ILE A 251 -23.84 -2.52 6.37
N ASN A 252 -22.99 -3.27 7.09
CA ASN A 252 -23.35 -3.76 8.42
C ASN A 252 -23.57 -2.63 9.44
N PHE A 253 -22.79 -1.56 9.35
CA PHE A 253 -22.93 -0.39 10.21
C PHE A 253 -24.28 0.30 10.00
N VAL A 254 -24.63 0.61 8.76
CA VAL A 254 -25.89 1.31 8.44
C VAL A 254 -27.13 0.43 8.60
N SER A 255 -27.01 -0.89 8.43
CA SER A 255 -28.12 -1.82 8.68
C SER A 255 -28.47 -1.98 10.17
N GLY A 256 -27.63 -1.47 11.09
CA GLY A 256 -27.88 -1.54 12.54
C GLY A 256 -27.61 -2.90 13.19
N TYR A 257 -27.12 -3.89 12.43
CA TYR A 257 -26.85 -5.26 12.91
C TYR A 257 -25.43 -5.48 13.41
N SER A 258 -24.59 -4.43 13.45
CA SER A 258 -23.18 -4.53 13.84
C SER A 258 -22.93 -5.17 15.21
N ARG A 259 -23.87 -5.03 16.16
CA ARG A 259 -23.79 -5.65 17.49
C ARG A 259 -24.36 -7.07 17.55
N LEU A 260 -25.20 -7.45 16.59
CA LEU A 260 -25.88 -8.74 16.55
C LEU A 260 -25.12 -9.74 15.68
N ALA A 261 -24.76 -9.33 14.46
CA ALA A 261 -24.09 -10.15 13.46
C ALA A 261 -22.58 -9.91 13.48
N TRP A 262 -21.91 -10.37 14.55
CA TRP A 262 -20.46 -10.21 14.71
C TRP A 262 -19.67 -10.85 13.55
N TRP A 263 -20.20 -11.94 12.97
CA TRP A 263 -19.64 -12.63 11.81
C TRP A 263 -19.62 -11.79 10.54
N TRP A 264 -20.37 -10.68 10.49
CA TRP A 264 -20.34 -9.75 9.37
C TRP A 264 -19.23 -8.69 9.53
N THR A 265 -18.92 -8.27 10.75
CA THR A 265 -17.85 -7.29 11.03
C THR A 265 -16.47 -7.94 11.15
N ALA A 266 -16.37 -9.07 11.86
CA ALA A 266 -15.08 -9.63 12.24
C ALA A 266 -14.23 -10.10 11.05
N PRO A 267 -14.76 -10.83 10.04
CA PRO A 267 -13.97 -11.30 8.91
C PRO A 267 -13.31 -10.19 8.07
N PRO A 268 -14.02 -9.15 7.57
CA PRO A 268 -13.35 -8.08 6.83
C PRO A 268 -12.38 -7.27 7.71
N GLY A 269 -12.69 -7.08 8.99
CA GLY A 269 -11.78 -6.41 9.94
C GLY A 269 -10.48 -7.19 10.17
N LEU A 270 -10.58 -8.50 10.39
CA LEU A 270 -9.42 -9.38 10.54
C LEU A 270 -8.60 -9.46 9.25
N ALA A 271 -9.26 -9.50 8.09
CA ALA A 271 -8.58 -9.50 6.80
C ALA A 271 -7.73 -8.23 6.60
N ILE A 272 -8.27 -7.05 6.95
CA ILE A 272 -7.53 -5.78 6.95
C ILE A 272 -6.30 -5.89 7.88
N VAL A 273 -6.51 -6.26 9.14
CA VAL A 273 -5.42 -6.32 10.14
C VAL A 273 -4.32 -7.28 9.68
N LEU A 274 -4.67 -8.48 9.24
CA LEU A 274 -3.72 -9.49 8.80
C LEU A 274 -2.95 -9.06 7.55
N LEU A 275 -3.62 -8.46 6.57
CA LEU A 275 -2.94 -7.94 5.38
C LEU A 275 -1.97 -6.80 5.74
N LEU A 276 -2.39 -5.84 6.57
CA LEU A 276 -1.52 -4.73 6.97
C LEU A 276 -0.32 -5.19 7.81
N LEU A 277 -0.52 -6.16 8.71
CA LEU A 277 0.58 -6.80 9.46
C LEU A 277 1.55 -7.53 8.54
N SER A 278 1.04 -8.23 7.53
CA SER A 278 1.88 -8.94 6.55
C SER A 278 2.85 -7.99 5.84
N ILE A 279 2.32 -6.87 5.34
CA ILE A 279 3.10 -5.83 4.65
C ILE A 279 4.03 -5.11 5.63
N PHE A 280 3.58 -4.86 6.87
CA PHE A 280 4.41 -4.23 7.89
C PHE A 280 5.65 -5.06 8.23
N PHE A 281 5.50 -6.37 8.43
CA PHE A 281 6.64 -7.24 8.71
C PHE A 281 7.61 -7.34 7.52
N VAL A 282 7.08 -7.37 6.28
CA VAL A 282 7.92 -7.30 5.07
C VAL A 282 8.68 -5.98 4.98
N ALA A 283 7.99 -4.85 5.21
CA ALA A 283 8.58 -3.51 5.19
C ALA A 283 9.69 -3.37 6.25
N ARG A 284 9.47 -3.86 7.46
CA ARG A 284 10.48 -3.87 8.53
C ARG A 284 11.74 -4.65 8.13
N SER A 285 11.60 -5.76 7.41
CA SER A 285 12.76 -6.49 6.88
C SER A 285 13.49 -5.72 5.79
N LEU A 286 12.79 -4.90 4.99
CA LEU A 286 13.40 -3.99 4.01
C LEU A 286 14.14 -2.84 4.70
N GLU A 287 13.64 -2.36 5.84
CA GLU A 287 14.28 -1.30 6.62
C GLU A 287 15.70 -1.68 7.06
N ALA A 288 15.94 -2.94 7.42
CA ALA A 288 17.29 -3.46 7.72
C ALA A 288 18.25 -3.47 6.50
N VAL A 289 17.72 -3.33 5.28
CA VAL A 289 18.52 -3.10 4.06
C VAL A 289 18.86 -1.62 3.92
N VAL A 290 17.93 -0.72 4.28
CA VAL A 290 18.08 0.74 4.18
C VAL A 290 18.98 1.30 5.29
N ASP A 291 18.83 0.87 6.54
CA ASP A 291 19.72 1.22 7.66
C ASP A 291 20.50 -0.01 8.19
N PRO A 292 21.78 -0.18 7.79
CA PRO A 292 22.61 -1.27 8.25
C PRO A 292 22.86 -1.29 9.76
N ARG A 293 22.63 -0.18 10.48
CA ARG A 293 22.81 -0.11 11.95
C ARG A 293 21.76 -0.94 12.69
N LEU A 294 20.60 -1.18 12.07
CA LEU A 294 19.53 -2.01 12.64
C LEU A 294 19.85 -3.51 12.61
N ARG A 295 20.93 -3.96 11.94
CA ARG A 295 21.33 -5.39 11.87
C ARG A 295 22.03 -5.93 13.12
N LYS A 296 22.36 -5.07 14.10
CA LYS A 296 23.19 -5.41 15.27
C LYS A 296 22.41 -5.73 16.55
N ARG A 297 21.12 -6.04 16.48
CA ARG A 297 20.33 -6.46 17.65
C ARG A 297 19.66 -7.80 17.40
#